data_AF-G8XZ41-F1
#
_entry.id   AF-G8XZ41-F1
#
_cell.length_a   1.000
_cell.length_b   1.000
_cell.length_c   1.000
_cell.angle_alpha   90.00
_cell.angle_beta   90.00
_cell.angle_gamma   90.00
#
_symmetry.space_group_name_H-M   'P 1'
#
loop_
_entity.id
_entity.type
_entity.pdbx_description
1 polymer ?
#
loop_
_entity_poly.entity_id
_entity_poly.type
_entity_poly.pdbx_seq_one_letter_code
_entity_poly.pdbx_strand_id
1 'polypeptide(L)'
;MQGEDKINQTISKVLLTVDQFKGSISSFRSAVVENEYSPSKSKHFSRVLLWKTLCILNTLNIHTWSKGLQDSRQVFEELYKRKDLNIPWWKLRSDNIYYLTKEISRRESYRKTHRQGVRNGTNKVVLTRVNISETKDPLASSNNVDDHEGTKNVELLETIIMDIERLFPGEKFYAFENPYSKQYKRDLIEILYIWSKCNSNIGYKQGFHEIMGLIYMNLAKESVEVPSNSELNKEDLSILNIYDKEYLKHDIFAIFNKFMVQSHVVSSFYDKEQKLMECIETFNVNLMKVDQIIHYNLISKVKLESQLWIIRYFRLLLLRELGNDLETVSLFWDKLVAVQAADVNTPLLISFGIIVLLIKMKGDLIRCDFSESLGMLLHPPINTLLKDSTPEKFVQELFANIMKLYSRKDDDFKLYEIGLKINNKWNNNLRIVMSPQKQERPPSGARDSTETLNAPEKGLSNTDKMAFEKFKFEQRLKKRVQEITSKSK
;
A
#
# COMPACT_ATOMS: atom_id res chain seq x y z
N MET A 1 -31.14 22.21 -8.48
CA MET A 1 -31.65 21.31 -7.41
C MET A 1 -30.68 20.20 -7.06
N GLN A 2 -30.63 19.01 -7.70
CA GLN A 2 -29.76 17.91 -7.20
C GLN A 2 -28.25 18.25 -7.11
N GLY A 3 -27.72 19.09 -8.01
CA GLY A 3 -26.31 19.52 -7.97
C GLY A 3 -26.00 20.55 -6.87
N GLU A 4 -26.91 21.52 -6.66
CA GLU A 4 -26.76 22.56 -5.63
C GLU A 4 -26.87 21.96 -4.22
N ASP A 5 -27.77 20.99 -4.03
CA ASP A 5 -27.90 20.27 -2.76
C ASP A 5 -26.61 19.52 -2.41
N LYS A 6 -25.95 18.90 -3.40
CA LYS A 6 -24.66 18.20 -3.22
C LYS A 6 -23.55 19.18 -2.84
N ILE A 7 -23.50 20.36 -3.45
CA ILE A 7 -22.51 21.41 -3.15
C ILE A 7 -22.66 21.89 -1.71
N ASN A 8 -23.88 22.26 -1.31
CA ASN A 8 -24.16 22.76 0.04
C ASN A 8 -23.87 21.71 1.11
N GLN A 9 -24.22 20.44 0.85
CA GLN A 9 -23.86 19.33 1.73
C GLN A 9 -22.34 19.18 1.86
N THR A 10 -21.60 19.27 0.76
CA THR A 10 -20.13 19.15 0.75
C THR A 10 -19.49 20.26 1.60
N ILE A 11 -19.92 21.51 1.41
CA ILE A 11 -19.45 22.65 2.21
C ILE A 11 -19.74 22.44 3.69
N SER A 12 -20.99 22.09 4.04
CA SER A 12 -21.40 21.86 5.42
C SER A 12 -20.57 20.77 6.10
N LYS A 13 -20.31 19.65 5.41
CA LYS A 13 -19.47 18.55 5.94
C LYS A 13 -18.06 19.01 6.28
N VAL A 14 -17.47 19.82 5.41
CA VAL A 14 -16.10 20.32 5.60
C VAL A 14 -16.04 21.28 6.77
N LEU A 15 -16.95 22.26 6.84
CA LEU A 15 -16.99 23.23 7.93
C LEU A 15 -17.17 22.54 9.29
N LEU A 16 -18.09 21.57 9.40
CA LEU A 16 -18.28 20.77 10.61
C LEU A 16 -17.04 19.95 10.98
N THR A 17 -16.32 19.41 9.99
CA THR A 17 -15.06 18.69 10.23
C THR A 17 -13.99 19.65 10.77
N VAL A 18 -13.80 20.80 10.14
CA VAL A 18 -12.78 21.79 10.53
C VAL A 18 -13.05 22.33 11.93
N ASP A 19 -14.33 22.61 12.25
CA ASP A 19 -14.76 23.05 13.58
C ASP A 19 -14.52 21.97 14.65
N GLN A 20 -14.91 20.72 14.38
CA GLN A 20 -14.72 19.59 15.30
C GLN A 20 -13.25 19.45 15.74
N PHE A 21 -12.30 19.62 14.81
CA PHE A 21 -10.88 19.43 15.08
C PHE A 21 -10.12 20.74 15.33
N LYS A 22 -10.81 21.89 15.31
CA LYS A 22 -10.25 23.24 15.54
C LYS A 22 -8.98 23.52 14.71
N GLY A 23 -8.93 23.00 13.48
CA GLY A 23 -7.78 23.14 12.60
C GLY A 23 -6.54 22.29 12.94
N SER A 24 -6.57 21.45 13.99
CA SER A 24 -5.43 20.62 14.38
C SER A 24 -5.35 19.34 13.52
N ILE A 25 -4.26 19.24 12.75
CA ILE A 25 -4.00 18.07 11.91
C ILE A 25 -3.71 16.81 12.74
N SER A 26 -3.08 16.97 13.90
CA SER A 26 -2.71 15.87 14.78
C SER A 26 -3.93 15.23 15.43
N SER A 27 -4.89 16.05 15.91
CA SER A 27 -6.15 15.51 16.45
C SER A 27 -6.98 14.85 15.35
N PHE A 28 -6.98 15.40 14.14
CA PHE A 28 -7.67 14.80 12.99
C PHE A 28 -7.09 13.43 12.62
N ARG A 29 -5.76 13.28 12.59
CA ARG A 29 -5.10 11.98 12.38
C ARG A 29 -5.49 10.97 13.47
N SER A 30 -5.41 11.36 14.73
CA SER A 30 -5.78 10.48 15.86
C SER A 30 -7.24 10.04 15.77
N ALA A 31 -8.16 10.97 15.47
CA ALA A 31 -9.58 10.69 15.33
C ALA A 31 -9.87 9.63 14.25
N VAL A 32 -9.13 9.63 13.14
CA VAL A 32 -9.29 8.62 12.06
C VAL A 32 -8.75 7.26 12.53
N VAL A 33 -7.59 7.24 13.20
CA VAL A 33 -7.01 6.01 13.76
C VAL A 33 -7.93 5.39 14.81
N GLU A 34 -8.57 6.20 15.64
CA GLU A 34 -9.47 5.80 16.72
C GLU A 34 -10.93 5.57 16.27
N ASN A 35 -11.22 5.72 14.97
CA ASN A 35 -12.55 5.63 14.36
C ASN A 35 -13.55 6.72 14.79
N GLU A 36 -13.12 7.80 15.44
CA GLU A 36 -13.97 8.96 15.74
C GLU A 36 -14.39 9.71 14.46
N TYR A 37 -13.50 9.77 13.45
CA TYR A 37 -13.81 10.25 12.10
C TYR A 37 -13.89 9.05 11.14
N SER A 38 -15.08 8.47 11.02
CA SER A 38 -15.37 7.29 10.18
C SER A 38 -16.79 7.38 9.59
N PRO A 39 -17.11 6.61 8.53
CA PRO A 39 -18.44 6.65 7.91
C PRO A 39 -19.60 6.36 8.87
N SER A 40 -19.44 5.43 9.83
CA SER A 40 -20.51 5.14 10.80
C SER A 40 -20.65 6.15 11.93
N LYS A 41 -19.55 6.77 12.39
CA LYS A 41 -19.57 7.66 13.57
C LYS A 41 -19.70 9.14 13.24
N SER A 42 -19.25 9.56 12.06
CA SER A 42 -19.30 10.96 11.64
C SER A 42 -20.28 11.13 10.49
N LYS A 43 -21.39 11.83 10.74
CA LYS A 43 -22.38 12.19 9.70
C LYS A 43 -21.76 13.07 8.61
N HIS A 44 -20.71 13.81 8.97
CA HIS A 44 -19.96 14.71 8.11
C HIS A 44 -18.66 14.10 7.58
N PHE A 45 -18.51 12.77 7.64
CA PHE A 45 -17.37 12.08 7.04
C PHE A 45 -17.25 12.39 5.54
N SER A 46 -16.03 12.73 5.13
CA SER A 46 -15.61 12.80 3.74
C SER A 46 -14.23 12.18 3.59
N ARG A 47 -14.14 11.21 2.67
CA ARG A 47 -12.87 10.58 2.33
C ARG A 47 -12.00 11.49 1.47
N VAL A 48 -12.59 12.29 0.58
CA VAL A 48 -11.86 13.27 -0.22
C VAL A 48 -11.18 14.29 0.69
N LEU A 49 -11.89 14.83 1.68
CA LEU A 49 -11.31 15.75 2.65
C LEU A 49 -10.17 15.08 3.39
N LEU A 50 -10.39 13.88 3.94
CA LEU A 50 -9.38 13.13 4.66
C LEU A 50 -8.09 12.95 3.84
N TRP A 51 -8.22 12.41 2.63
CA TRP A 51 -7.08 12.03 1.80
C TRP A 51 -6.35 13.24 1.25
N LYS A 52 -7.05 14.23 0.68
CA LYS A 52 -6.39 15.43 0.13
C LYS A 52 -5.78 16.28 1.25
N THR A 53 -6.42 16.38 2.41
CA THR A 53 -5.85 17.10 3.55
C THR A 53 -4.56 16.44 4.04
N LEU A 54 -4.52 15.11 4.19
CA LEU A 54 -3.36 14.44 4.76
C LEU A 54 -2.23 14.17 3.77
N CYS A 55 -2.56 13.91 2.49
CA CYS A 55 -1.56 13.60 1.48
C CYS A 55 -1.04 14.82 0.72
N ILE A 56 -1.86 15.86 0.53
CA ILE A 56 -1.51 17.04 -0.29
C ILE A 56 -1.26 18.26 0.58
N LEU A 57 -2.22 18.63 1.44
CA LEU A 57 -2.23 19.94 2.10
C LEU A 57 -1.46 19.96 3.43
N ASN A 58 -1.56 18.88 4.20
CA ASN A 58 -1.08 18.71 5.57
C ASN A 58 -1.54 19.83 6.54
N THR A 59 -2.73 20.40 6.32
CA THR A 59 -3.31 21.48 7.14
C THR A 59 -4.82 21.53 6.99
N LEU A 60 -5.54 21.82 8.08
CA LEU A 60 -6.99 22.06 8.07
C LEU A 60 -7.34 23.57 7.94
N ASN A 61 -6.35 24.44 7.72
CA ASN A 61 -6.59 25.86 7.52
C ASN A 61 -7.06 26.16 6.08
N ILE A 62 -8.35 26.43 5.93
CA ILE A 62 -9.05 26.64 4.65
C ILE A 62 -8.39 27.74 3.80
N HIS A 63 -7.84 28.79 4.42
CA HIS A 63 -7.21 29.91 3.70
C HIS A 63 -5.94 29.51 2.95
N THR A 64 -5.30 28.40 3.34
CA THR A 64 -4.05 27.92 2.72
C THR A 64 -4.28 26.90 1.61
N TRP A 65 -5.48 26.32 1.53
CA TRP A 65 -5.78 25.19 0.65
C TRP A 65 -5.62 25.50 -0.83
N SER A 66 -6.13 26.65 -1.28
CA SER A 66 -6.05 27.06 -2.68
C SER A 66 -4.60 27.11 -3.19
N LYS A 67 -3.67 27.63 -2.37
CA LYS A 67 -2.25 27.69 -2.72
C LYS A 67 -1.61 26.30 -2.73
N GLY A 68 -1.86 25.48 -1.70
CA GLY A 68 -1.32 24.11 -1.63
C GLY A 68 -1.79 23.20 -2.77
N LEU A 69 -3.08 23.29 -3.14
CA LEU A 69 -3.61 22.58 -4.30
C LEU A 69 -2.97 23.07 -5.60
N GLN A 70 -2.85 24.39 -5.79
CA GLN A 70 -2.22 24.95 -6.99
C GLN A 70 -0.78 24.45 -7.17
N ASP A 71 0.02 24.47 -6.10
CA ASP A 71 1.42 24.05 -6.15
C ASP A 71 1.55 22.56 -6.48
N SER A 72 0.70 21.72 -5.86
CA SER A 72 0.64 20.28 -6.14
C SER A 72 0.21 19.99 -7.60
N ARG A 73 -0.86 20.65 -8.07
CA ARG A 73 -1.45 20.42 -9.39
C ARG A 73 -0.56 20.92 -10.52
N GLN A 74 0.22 21.98 -10.29
CA GLN A 74 1.16 22.51 -11.28
C GLN A 74 2.17 21.43 -11.73
N VAL A 75 2.61 20.55 -10.82
CA VAL A 75 3.54 19.47 -11.14
C VAL A 75 2.99 18.55 -12.23
N PHE A 76 1.77 18.02 -12.03
CA PHE A 76 1.16 17.14 -13.02
C PHE A 76 0.83 17.88 -14.32
N GLU A 77 0.37 19.13 -14.23
CA GLU A 77 0.06 19.96 -15.39
C GLU A 77 1.29 20.20 -16.29
N GLU A 78 2.46 20.44 -15.71
CA GLU A 78 3.70 20.60 -16.44
C GLU A 78 4.14 19.29 -17.11
N LEU A 79 4.03 18.16 -16.40
CA LEU A 79 4.32 16.83 -16.95
C LEU A 79 3.36 16.49 -18.10
N TYR A 80 2.07 16.77 -17.93
CA TYR A 80 1.06 16.54 -18.94
C TYR A 80 1.29 17.37 -20.20
N LYS A 81 1.98 18.51 -20.12
CA LYS A 81 2.34 19.36 -21.29
C LYS A 81 3.64 18.98 -21.99
N ARG A 82 4.47 18.13 -21.39
CA ARG A 82 5.77 17.72 -21.96
C ARG A 82 5.61 16.84 -23.19
N LYS A 83 6.34 17.13 -24.27
CA LYS A 83 6.20 16.43 -25.56
C LYS A 83 6.70 14.98 -25.52
N ASP A 84 7.72 14.71 -24.71
CA ASP A 84 8.31 13.39 -24.48
C ASP A 84 7.39 12.45 -23.66
N LEU A 85 6.40 13.03 -22.97
CA LEU A 85 5.37 12.30 -22.21
C LEU A 85 4.04 12.23 -22.96
N ASN A 86 4.03 12.53 -24.27
CA ASN A 86 2.85 12.33 -25.10
C ASN A 86 2.46 10.85 -25.12
N ILE A 87 1.16 10.61 -24.92
CA ILE A 87 0.59 9.27 -25.00
C ILE A 87 0.28 9.00 -26.47
N PRO A 88 0.86 7.95 -27.09
CA PRO A 88 0.74 7.70 -28.52
C PRO A 88 -0.59 7.04 -28.89
N TRP A 89 -1.72 7.64 -28.53
CA TRP A 89 -3.07 7.11 -28.80
C TRP A 89 -3.30 6.77 -30.28
N TRP A 90 -2.71 7.57 -31.18
CA TRP A 90 -2.79 7.39 -32.64
C TRP A 90 -1.97 6.22 -33.18
N LYS A 91 -1.11 5.61 -32.36
CA LYS A 91 -0.35 4.41 -32.72
C LYS A 91 -1.07 3.13 -32.29
N LEU A 92 -2.15 3.22 -31.51
CA LEU A 92 -2.99 2.07 -31.23
C LEU A 92 -3.68 1.59 -32.50
N ARG A 93 -4.10 0.32 -32.51
CA ARG A 93 -4.95 -0.21 -33.58
C ARG A 93 -6.28 0.53 -33.63
N SER A 94 -6.84 0.70 -34.82
CA SER A 94 -8.06 1.49 -35.04
C SER A 94 -9.32 0.90 -34.40
N ASP A 95 -9.31 -0.38 -34.06
CA ASP A 95 -10.36 -1.09 -33.33
C ASP A 95 -10.26 -0.92 -31.80
N ASN A 96 -9.15 -0.36 -31.29
CA ASN A 96 -8.98 -0.10 -29.87
C ASN A 96 -9.92 1.04 -29.41
N ILE A 97 -10.64 0.81 -28.31
CA ILE A 97 -11.63 1.77 -27.77
C ILE A 97 -11.04 3.14 -27.35
N TYR A 98 -9.71 3.20 -27.14
CA TYR A 98 -8.96 4.40 -26.77
C TYR A 98 -8.17 5.00 -27.94
N TYR A 99 -8.29 4.45 -29.15
CA TYR A 99 -7.67 5.03 -30.33
C TYR A 99 -8.17 6.47 -30.56
N LEU A 100 -7.24 7.40 -30.77
CA LEU A 100 -7.53 8.79 -31.11
C LEU A 100 -6.68 9.18 -32.33
N THR A 101 -7.26 9.92 -33.28
CA THR A 101 -6.49 10.45 -34.41
C THR A 101 -5.43 11.43 -33.92
N LYS A 102 -4.36 11.66 -34.70
CA LYS A 102 -3.31 12.65 -34.35
C LYS A 102 -3.87 14.05 -34.13
N GLU A 103 -4.94 14.40 -34.84
CA GLU A 103 -5.62 15.70 -34.73
C GLU A 103 -6.34 15.87 -33.39
N ILE A 104 -7.07 14.83 -32.96
CA ILE A 104 -7.76 14.81 -31.65
C ILE A 104 -6.76 14.60 -30.49
N SER A 105 -5.64 13.92 -30.77
CA SER A 105 -4.57 13.69 -29.79
C SER A 105 -3.71 14.93 -29.52
N ARG A 106 -3.81 15.98 -30.36
CA ARG A 106 -3.15 17.26 -30.10
C ARG A 106 -3.88 17.95 -28.93
N ARG A 107 -3.26 17.81 -27.76
CA ARG A 107 -3.69 18.34 -26.45
C ARG A 107 -4.46 19.66 -26.54
N GLU A 108 -5.77 19.61 -26.30
CA GLU A 108 -6.47 20.77 -25.76
C GLU A 108 -5.93 20.99 -24.34
N SER A 109 -5.24 22.11 -24.14
CA SER A 109 -4.90 22.55 -22.79
C SER A 109 -6.20 22.78 -22.03
N TYR A 110 -6.32 22.29 -20.79
CA TYR A 110 -7.41 22.70 -19.90
C TYR A 110 -7.55 24.23 -19.99
N ARG A 111 -8.69 24.70 -20.49
CA ARG A 111 -8.92 26.12 -20.80
C ARG A 111 -8.86 26.93 -19.51
N LYS A 112 -7.77 27.66 -19.29
CA LYS A 112 -7.74 28.83 -18.40
C LYS A 112 -8.50 29.97 -19.05
N THR A 113 -9.76 30.18 -18.68
CA THR A 113 -10.38 31.51 -18.77
C THR A 113 -10.19 32.23 -17.44
N HIS A 114 -9.01 32.82 -17.25
CA HIS A 114 -8.86 34.07 -16.49
C HIS A 114 -7.57 34.75 -16.96
N ARG A 115 -7.74 35.84 -17.71
CA ARG A 115 -6.70 36.81 -18.07
C ARG A 115 -6.70 37.95 -17.04
N GLN A 116 -5.54 38.59 -16.95
CA GLN A 116 -5.14 39.75 -16.15
C GLN A 116 -4.67 39.39 -14.73
N GLY A 117 -3.45 39.71 -14.28
CA GLY A 117 -2.34 40.42 -14.89
C GLY A 117 -1.22 40.59 -13.84
N VAL A 118 -0.13 41.20 -14.29
CA VAL A 118 1.02 41.73 -13.50
C VAL A 118 2.24 40.80 -13.35
N ARG A 119 3.37 41.45 -13.59
CA ARG A 119 4.75 41.01 -13.82
C ARG A 119 5.55 40.83 -12.52
N ASN A 120 6.67 40.11 -12.70
CA ASN A 120 7.97 40.15 -12.02
C ASN A 120 8.20 39.28 -10.76
N GLY A 121 9.35 38.57 -10.77
CA GLY A 121 10.13 38.26 -9.57
C GLY A 121 10.53 36.80 -9.32
N THR A 122 11.60 36.35 -9.99
CA THR A 122 12.64 35.38 -9.55
C THR A 122 12.31 34.24 -8.56
N ASN A 123 12.54 32.98 -8.98
CA ASN A 123 13.56 32.10 -8.39
C ASN A 123 13.75 30.83 -9.24
N LYS A 124 14.92 30.71 -9.89
CA LYS A 124 15.35 29.48 -10.58
C LYS A 124 15.65 28.42 -9.54
N VAL A 125 14.84 27.38 -9.45
CA VAL A 125 15.28 26.10 -8.88
C VAL A 125 16.06 25.38 -9.97
N VAL A 126 17.38 25.28 -9.78
CA VAL A 126 18.27 24.52 -10.64
C VAL A 126 18.08 23.04 -10.29
N LEU A 127 17.46 22.27 -11.18
CA LEU A 127 17.55 20.81 -11.15
C LEU A 127 18.87 20.43 -11.83
N THR A 128 19.83 20.00 -11.02
CA THR A 128 21.15 19.53 -11.47
C THR A 128 20.97 18.27 -12.33
N ARG A 129 21.22 18.39 -13.63
CA ARG A 129 21.51 17.24 -14.50
C ARG A 129 22.95 16.79 -14.25
N VAL A 130 23.16 15.51 -13.99
CA VAL A 130 24.48 14.90 -14.14
C VAL A 130 24.73 14.69 -15.64
N ASN A 131 25.84 15.24 -16.12
CA ASN A 131 26.35 15.25 -17.49
C ASN A 131 27.88 15.06 -17.31
N ILE A 132 28.66 14.20 -17.98
CA ILE A 132 28.82 13.87 -19.40
C ILE A 132 29.83 12.70 -19.53
N SER A 133 29.71 11.86 -20.56
CA SER A 133 30.78 11.69 -21.58
C SER A 133 30.26 10.90 -22.79
N GLU A 134 29.76 11.68 -23.76
CA GLU A 134 29.67 11.28 -25.16
C GLU A 134 31.09 11.14 -25.71
N THR A 135 31.45 9.94 -26.16
CA THR A 135 32.45 9.77 -27.21
C THR A 135 31.68 9.55 -28.50
N LYS A 136 31.70 10.55 -29.38
CA LYS A 136 31.06 10.51 -30.70
C LYS A 136 31.93 9.72 -31.66
N ASP A 137 31.43 8.57 -32.10
CA ASP A 137 31.92 7.84 -33.27
C ASP A 137 31.28 8.45 -34.54
N PRO A 138 32.05 8.97 -35.52
CA PRO A 138 31.50 9.69 -36.67
C PRO A 138 30.99 8.79 -37.81
N LEU A 139 30.63 7.53 -37.56
CA LEU A 139 30.14 6.59 -38.58
C LEU A 139 28.88 5.75 -38.22
N ALA A 140 28.10 6.12 -37.19
CA ALA A 140 26.84 5.43 -36.91
C ALA A 140 25.67 5.93 -37.78
N SER A 141 25.30 5.12 -38.77
CA SER A 141 24.16 5.31 -39.67
C SER A 141 22.84 5.65 -38.96
N SER A 142 22.20 6.73 -39.40
CA SER A 142 20.83 7.13 -39.09
C SER A 142 19.80 6.09 -39.53
N ASN A 143 18.96 5.59 -38.60
CA ASN A 143 17.49 5.37 -38.73
C ASN A 143 16.86 4.28 -37.85
N ASN A 144 17.60 3.56 -36.98
CA ASN A 144 16.96 2.52 -36.14
C ASN A 144 16.60 2.93 -34.71
N VAL A 145 17.14 4.04 -34.19
CA VAL A 145 16.96 4.41 -32.76
C VAL A 145 15.55 4.96 -32.46
N ASP A 146 14.95 5.70 -33.40
CA ASP A 146 13.62 6.32 -33.22
C ASP A 146 12.46 5.31 -33.22
N ASP A 147 12.59 4.19 -33.93
CA ASP A 147 11.52 3.19 -34.04
C ASP A 147 11.44 2.30 -32.80
N HIS A 148 12.58 1.99 -32.17
CA HIS A 148 12.64 1.19 -30.95
C HIS A 148 12.02 1.89 -29.74
N GLU A 149 12.26 3.20 -29.54
CA GLU A 149 11.62 3.94 -28.45
C GLU A 149 10.12 4.14 -28.74
N GLY A 150 9.78 4.40 -30.01
CA GLY A 150 8.41 4.47 -30.48
C GLY A 150 7.61 3.20 -30.18
N THR A 151 8.22 2.03 -30.37
CA THR A 151 7.63 0.70 -30.14
C THR A 151 7.44 0.43 -28.64
N LYS A 152 8.49 0.66 -27.82
CA LYS A 152 8.41 0.49 -26.35
C LYS A 152 7.32 1.36 -25.71
N ASN A 153 7.11 2.58 -26.22
CA ASN A 153 6.06 3.47 -25.73
C ASN A 153 4.66 2.94 -26.03
N VAL A 154 4.46 2.28 -27.18
CA VAL A 154 3.17 1.66 -27.53
C VAL A 154 2.94 0.40 -26.70
N GLU A 155 3.95 -0.46 -26.56
CA GLU A 155 3.88 -1.67 -25.71
C GLU A 155 3.54 -1.34 -24.25
N LEU A 156 4.14 -0.27 -23.70
CA LEU A 156 3.80 0.25 -22.37
C LEU A 156 2.32 0.65 -22.29
N LEU A 157 1.83 1.40 -23.28
CA LEU A 157 0.45 1.86 -23.33
C LEU A 157 -0.53 0.67 -23.42
N GLU A 158 -0.27 -0.29 -24.31
CA GLU A 158 -1.09 -1.49 -24.48
C GLU A 158 -1.11 -2.35 -23.21
N THR A 159 0.03 -2.49 -22.53
CA THR A 159 0.11 -3.20 -21.24
C THR A 159 -0.77 -2.54 -20.19
N ILE A 160 -0.71 -1.22 -20.06
CA ILE A 160 -1.54 -0.46 -19.10
C ILE A 160 -3.02 -0.59 -19.46
N ILE A 161 -3.40 -0.47 -20.74
CA ILE A 161 -4.78 -0.64 -21.21
C ILE A 161 -5.31 -2.03 -20.84
N MET A 162 -4.54 -3.07 -21.13
CA MET A 162 -4.93 -4.46 -20.89
C MET A 162 -5.19 -4.75 -19.40
N ASP A 163 -4.42 -4.14 -18.51
CA ASP A 163 -4.61 -4.26 -17.06
C ASP A 163 -5.81 -3.42 -16.56
N ILE A 164 -5.96 -2.19 -17.05
CA ILE A 164 -7.08 -1.30 -16.70
C ILE A 164 -8.43 -1.86 -17.16
N GLU A 165 -8.49 -2.56 -18.29
CA GLU A 165 -9.73 -3.21 -18.73
C GLU A 165 -10.18 -4.32 -17.78
N ARG A 166 -9.26 -4.90 -17.00
CA ARG A 166 -9.52 -5.96 -16.02
C ARG A 166 -9.58 -5.45 -14.57
N LEU A 167 -9.63 -4.13 -14.38
CA LEU A 167 -9.68 -3.50 -13.06
C LEU A 167 -11.00 -3.81 -12.34
N PHE A 168 -10.90 -4.44 -11.16
CA PHE A 168 -12.01 -4.74 -10.23
C PHE A 168 -13.27 -5.31 -10.90
N PRO A 169 -13.18 -6.53 -11.46
CA PRO A 169 -14.33 -7.17 -12.08
C PRO A 169 -15.48 -7.31 -11.07
N GLY A 170 -16.66 -6.83 -11.43
CA GLY A 170 -17.85 -6.81 -10.57
C GLY A 170 -18.09 -5.49 -9.82
N GLU A 171 -17.13 -4.57 -9.78
CA GLU A 171 -17.34 -3.25 -9.19
C GLU A 171 -18.09 -2.34 -10.19
N LYS A 172 -19.33 -1.96 -9.84
CA LYS A 172 -20.22 -1.13 -10.68
C LYS A 172 -19.58 0.19 -11.11
N PHE A 173 -18.66 0.72 -10.31
CA PHE A 173 -17.96 1.96 -10.61
C PHE A 173 -17.13 1.88 -11.91
N TYR A 174 -16.50 0.74 -12.19
CA TYR A 174 -15.67 0.50 -13.39
C TYR A 174 -16.36 -0.38 -14.44
N ALA A 175 -17.55 -0.91 -14.14
CA ALA A 175 -18.32 -1.72 -15.06
C ALA A 175 -18.77 -0.91 -16.29
N PHE A 176 -19.00 -1.61 -17.41
CA PHE A 176 -19.34 -0.98 -18.70
C PHE A 176 -20.69 -0.24 -18.67
N GLU A 177 -21.59 -0.66 -17.78
CA GLU A 177 -22.91 -0.06 -17.58
C GLU A 177 -22.82 1.36 -17.02
N ASN A 178 -21.71 1.73 -16.38
CA ASN A 178 -21.50 3.08 -15.90
C ASN A 178 -21.05 3.99 -17.07
N PRO A 179 -21.82 5.03 -17.45
CA PRO A 179 -21.49 5.89 -18.58
C PRO A 179 -20.15 6.63 -18.42
N TYR A 180 -19.70 6.83 -17.18
CA TYR A 180 -18.45 7.49 -16.88
C TYR A 180 -17.25 6.53 -16.84
N SER A 181 -17.46 5.21 -16.86
CA SER A 181 -16.40 4.20 -16.72
C SER A 181 -15.29 4.36 -17.76
N LYS A 182 -15.65 4.59 -19.03
CA LYS A 182 -14.66 4.82 -20.10
C LYS A 182 -13.76 6.02 -19.81
N GLN A 183 -14.32 7.11 -19.30
CA GLN A 183 -13.56 8.30 -18.92
C GLN A 183 -12.63 8.01 -17.73
N TYR A 184 -13.13 7.30 -16.72
CA TYR A 184 -12.34 6.93 -15.54
C TYR A 184 -11.14 6.05 -15.90
N LYS A 185 -11.37 5.03 -16.74
CA LYS A 185 -10.30 4.16 -17.24
C LYS A 185 -9.29 4.94 -18.08
N ARG A 186 -9.75 5.84 -18.95
CA ARG A 186 -8.86 6.73 -19.72
C ARG A 186 -7.98 7.58 -18.80
N ASP A 187 -8.57 8.22 -17.80
CA ASP A 187 -7.83 9.05 -16.85
C ASP A 187 -6.77 8.23 -16.08
N LEU A 188 -7.12 7.01 -15.66
CA LEU A 188 -6.15 6.08 -15.04
C LEU A 188 -4.99 5.73 -15.99
N ILE A 189 -5.28 5.44 -17.26
CA ILE A 189 -4.25 5.14 -18.27
C ILE A 189 -3.32 6.36 -18.45
N GLU A 190 -3.88 7.57 -18.56
CA GLU A 190 -3.10 8.80 -18.71
C GLU A 190 -2.13 9.02 -17.54
N ILE A 191 -2.64 8.89 -16.31
CA ILE A 191 -1.84 9.08 -15.10
C ILE A 191 -0.74 8.01 -15.00
N LEU A 192 -1.08 6.73 -15.18
CA LEU A 192 -0.13 5.62 -15.05
C LEU A 192 0.95 5.68 -16.13
N TYR A 193 0.60 6.03 -17.36
CA TYR A 193 1.56 6.17 -18.45
C TYR A 193 2.59 7.27 -18.14
N ILE A 194 2.11 8.46 -17.75
CA ILE A 194 2.97 9.59 -17.39
C ILE A 194 3.84 9.22 -16.18
N TRP A 195 3.26 8.64 -15.14
CA TRP A 195 4.00 8.21 -13.96
C TRP A 195 5.11 7.22 -14.30
N SER A 196 4.81 6.23 -15.15
CA SER A 196 5.76 5.18 -15.52
C SER A 196 6.92 5.72 -16.36
N LYS A 197 6.66 6.68 -17.26
CA LYS A 197 7.70 7.37 -18.03
C LYS A 197 8.57 8.27 -17.15
N CYS A 198 8.00 8.94 -16.15
CA CYS A 198 8.74 9.75 -15.19
C CYS A 198 9.64 8.92 -14.26
N ASN A 199 9.24 7.66 -13.99
CA ASN A 199 9.96 6.75 -13.11
C ASN A 199 10.53 5.56 -13.91
N SER A 200 11.27 5.83 -14.98
CA SER A 200 11.71 4.81 -15.95
C SER A 200 12.59 3.69 -15.38
N ASN A 201 13.26 3.94 -14.24
CA ASN A 201 14.01 2.92 -13.49
C ASN A 201 13.10 1.84 -12.91
N ILE A 202 11.88 2.20 -12.49
CA ILE A 202 10.88 1.26 -11.97
C ILE A 202 9.97 0.80 -13.11
N GLY A 203 9.54 1.74 -13.95
CA GLY A 203 8.55 1.54 -15.02
C GLY A 203 7.17 1.19 -14.48
N TYR A 204 6.27 0.81 -15.38
CA TYR A 204 4.98 0.26 -15.00
C TYR A 204 5.15 -1.15 -14.43
N LYS A 205 4.45 -1.45 -13.33
CA LYS A 205 4.37 -2.78 -12.73
C LYS A 205 2.90 -3.17 -12.58
N GLN A 206 2.59 -4.41 -12.97
CA GLN A 206 1.26 -4.97 -12.76
C GLN A 206 0.88 -4.86 -11.27
N GLY A 207 -0.33 -4.35 -11.01
CA GLY A 207 -0.83 -4.01 -9.68
C GLY A 207 -0.92 -2.51 -9.39
N PHE A 208 -0.11 -1.67 -10.06
CA PHE A 208 -0.23 -0.21 -9.92
C PHE A 208 -1.61 0.31 -10.35
N HIS A 209 -2.23 -0.32 -11.35
CA HIS A 209 -3.57 0.00 -11.79
C HIS A 209 -4.64 -0.23 -10.71
N GLU A 210 -4.48 -1.25 -9.86
CA GLU A 210 -5.42 -1.52 -8.76
C GLU A 210 -5.29 -0.49 -7.65
N ILE A 211 -4.06 -0.17 -7.25
CA ILE A 211 -3.79 0.88 -6.26
C ILE A 211 -4.36 2.22 -6.76
N MET A 212 -4.06 2.59 -7.99
CA MET A 212 -4.57 3.82 -8.60
C MET A 212 -6.10 3.78 -8.73
N GLY A 213 -6.67 2.63 -9.09
CA GLY A 213 -8.11 2.41 -9.19
C GLY A 213 -8.84 2.60 -7.86
N LEU A 214 -8.27 2.14 -6.75
CA LEU A 214 -8.83 2.37 -5.42
C LEU A 214 -8.82 3.86 -5.08
N ILE A 215 -7.70 4.56 -5.35
CA ILE A 215 -7.59 6.00 -5.10
C ILE A 215 -8.61 6.78 -5.94
N TYR A 216 -8.65 6.48 -7.24
CA TYR A 216 -9.54 7.13 -8.19
C TYR A 216 -11.00 6.99 -7.77
N MET A 217 -11.44 5.77 -7.47
CA MET A 217 -12.81 5.49 -7.08
C MET A 217 -13.23 6.28 -5.84
N ASN A 218 -12.39 6.30 -4.81
CA ASN A 218 -12.69 6.99 -3.55
C ASN A 218 -12.78 8.51 -3.75
N LEU A 219 -11.92 9.11 -4.57
CA LEU A 219 -11.97 10.56 -4.81
C LEU A 219 -13.11 10.95 -5.75
N ALA A 220 -13.34 10.16 -6.80
CA ALA A 220 -14.38 10.44 -7.79
C ALA A 220 -15.80 10.37 -7.19
N LYS A 221 -16.06 9.45 -6.25
CA LYS A 221 -17.38 9.28 -5.60
C LYS A 221 -17.87 10.57 -4.92
N GLU A 222 -16.96 11.34 -4.32
CA GLU A 222 -17.29 12.58 -3.62
C GLU A 222 -17.01 13.85 -4.45
N SER A 223 -16.44 13.72 -5.65
CA SER A 223 -16.12 14.88 -6.50
C SER A 223 -17.38 15.64 -6.96
N VAL A 224 -17.22 16.94 -7.19
CA VAL A 224 -18.28 17.88 -7.61
C VAL A 224 -17.81 18.72 -8.78
N GLU A 225 -18.77 19.21 -9.56
CA GLU A 225 -18.52 20.20 -10.61
C GLU A 225 -18.68 21.59 -9.99
N VAL A 226 -17.62 22.40 -10.03
CA VAL A 226 -17.59 23.71 -9.39
C VAL A 226 -18.26 24.73 -10.32
N PRO A 227 -19.36 25.40 -9.91
CA PRO A 227 -20.04 26.36 -10.77
C PRO A 227 -19.17 27.58 -11.04
N SER A 228 -19.02 27.96 -12.32
CA SER A 228 -18.21 29.13 -12.70
C SER A 228 -18.87 30.48 -12.39
N ASN A 229 -20.20 30.51 -12.19
CA ASN A 229 -21.01 31.73 -12.11
C ASN A 229 -21.80 31.86 -10.79
N SER A 230 -21.40 31.18 -9.72
CA SER A 230 -22.13 31.23 -8.45
C SER A 230 -21.70 32.43 -7.58
N GLU A 231 -22.65 33.05 -6.86
CA GLU A 231 -22.42 34.05 -5.80
C GLU A 231 -21.77 33.45 -4.53
N LEU A 232 -20.95 32.41 -4.67
CA LEU A 232 -20.27 31.76 -3.56
C LEU A 232 -19.16 32.67 -3.02
N ASN A 233 -19.01 32.67 -1.69
CA ASN A 233 -17.92 33.40 -1.05
C ASN A 233 -16.57 32.71 -1.33
N LYS A 234 -15.46 33.40 -1.02
CA LYS A 234 -14.10 32.88 -1.26
C LYS A 234 -13.78 31.62 -0.45
N GLU A 235 -14.39 31.44 0.71
CA GLU A 235 -14.15 30.30 1.58
C GLU A 235 -14.81 29.03 1.01
N ASP A 236 -16.07 29.13 0.61
CA ASP A 236 -16.82 28.08 -0.08
C ASP A 236 -16.12 27.63 -1.35
N LEU A 237 -15.61 28.58 -2.15
CA LEU A 237 -14.81 28.26 -3.34
C LEU A 237 -13.51 27.52 -2.98
N SER A 238 -12.83 27.91 -1.89
CA SER A 238 -11.63 27.20 -1.41
C SER A 238 -11.96 25.76 -0.97
N ILE A 239 -13.12 25.57 -0.32
CA ILE A 239 -13.63 24.25 0.06
C ILE A 239 -13.94 23.40 -1.17
N LEU A 240 -14.71 23.93 -2.13
CA LEU A 240 -15.11 23.21 -3.34
C LEU A 240 -13.92 22.86 -4.22
N ASN A 241 -12.86 23.67 -4.21
CA ASN A 241 -11.63 23.40 -4.94
C ASN A 241 -10.97 22.07 -4.53
N ILE A 242 -11.16 21.61 -3.28
CA ILE A 242 -10.73 20.28 -2.84
C ILE A 242 -11.50 19.18 -3.58
N TYR A 243 -12.76 19.38 -3.94
CA TYR A 243 -13.63 18.37 -4.54
C TYR A 243 -13.76 18.51 -6.05
N ASP A 244 -13.05 19.47 -6.64
CA ASP A 244 -13.17 19.80 -8.05
C ASP A 244 -12.79 18.62 -8.95
N LYS A 245 -13.76 18.17 -9.73
CA LYS A 245 -13.63 17.07 -10.69
C LYS A 245 -12.64 17.40 -11.82
N GLU A 246 -12.45 18.68 -12.17
CA GLU A 246 -11.52 19.06 -13.24
C GLU A 246 -10.07 18.69 -12.91
N TYR A 247 -9.71 18.77 -11.61
CA TYR A 247 -8.37 18.48 -11.12
C TYR A 247 -8.22 17.08 -10.52
N LEU A 248 -9.21 16.20 -10.74
CA LEU A 248 -9.21 14.85 -10.18
C LEU A 248 -7.93 14.08 -10.58
N LYS A 249 -7.49 14.20 -11.84
CA LYS A 249 -6.25 13.55 -12.31
C LYS A 249 -5.01 14.04 -11.56
N HIS A 250 -4.90 15.35 -11.40
CA HIS A 250 -3.77 16.00 -10.73
C HIS A 250 -3.67 15.54 -9.28
N ASP A 251 -4.80 15.52 -8.58
CA ASP A 251 -4.86 15.15 -7.17
C ASP A 251 -4.60 13.65 -6.96
N ILE A 252 -5.10 12.80 -7.87
CA ILE A 252 -4.80 11.36 -7.87
C ILE A 252 -3.31 11.11 -8.08
N PHE A 253 -2.69 11.78 -9.06
CA PHE A 253 -1.25 11.67 -9.30
C PHE A 253 -0.44 12.08 -8.07
N ALA A 254 -0.83 13.15 -7.40
CA ALA A 254 -0.17 13.63 -6.18
C ALA A 254 -0.29 12.62 -5.03
N ILE A 255 -1.50 12.11 -4.77
CA ILE A 255 -1.75 11.10 -3.71
C ILE A 255 -1.01 9.80 -4.02
N PHE A 256 -1.04 9.32 -5.26
CA PHE A 256 -0.31 8.12 -5.66
C PHE A 256 1.20 8.29 -5.46
N ASN A 257 1.78 9.42 -5.86
CA ASN A 257 3.20 9.70 -5.61
C ASN A 257 3.54 9.79 -4.13
N LYS A 258 2.70 10.48 -3.35
CA LYS A 258 2.85 10.58 -1.90
C LYS A 258 2.91 9.19 -1.28
N PHE A 259 1.96 8.34 -1.65
CA PHE A 259 1.84 7.02 -1.07
C PHE A 259 2.92 6.06 -1.59
N MET A 260 3.15 5.97 -2.88
CA MET A 260 4.04 4.96 -3.45
C MET A 260 5.52 5.32 -3.27
N VAL A 261 5.88 6.59 -3.43
CA VAL A 261 7.28 7.04 -3.41
C VAL A 261 7.68 7.52 -2.02
N GLN A 262 6.95 8.46 -1.44
CA GLN A 262 7.37 9.10 -0.17
C GLN A 262 7.21 8.18 1.06
N SER A 263 6.41 7.11 0.95
CA SER A 263 6.27 6.13 2.04
C SER A 263 7.23 4.93 1.92
N HIS A 264 8.18 4.98 0.98
CA HIS A 264 9.16 3.93 0.71
C HIS A 264 8.61 2.61 0.16
N VAL A 265 7.32 2.55 -0.21
CA VAL A 265 6.71 1.35 -0.82
C VAL A 265 7.44 0.95 -2.10
N VAL A 266 7.65 1.89 -3.02
CA VAL A 266 8.38 1.64 -4.28
C VAL A 266 9.81 1.21 -4.01
N SER A 267 10.52 1.92 -3.14
CA SER A 267 11.93 1.59 -2.85
C SER A 267 12.10 0.24 -2.17
N SER A 268 11.09 -0.24 -1.43
CA SER A 268 11.18 -1.49 -0.67
C SER A 268 10.67 -2.70 -1.46
N PHE A 269 9.59 -2.54 -2.24
CA PHE A 269 8.90 -3.67 -2.87
C PHE A 269 9.07 -3.77 -4.39
N TYR A 270 9.55 -2.69 -5.04
CA TYR A 270 9.52 -2.57 -6.51
C TYR A 270 10.86 -2.18 -7.16
N ASP A 271 11.71 -1.42 -6.45
CA ASP A 271 12.98 -0.90 -6.99
C ASP A 271 13.99 -2.02 -7.31
N LYS A 272 14.27 -2.92 -6.35
CA LYS A 272 15.19 -4.04 -6.51
C LYS A 272 14.62 -5.30 -5.87
N GLU A 273 14.78 -6.43 -6.55
CA GLU A 273 14.33 -7.74 -6.04
C GLU A 273 15.04 -8.11 -4.73
N GLN A 274 16.32 -7.80 -4.59
CA GLN A 274 17.06 -7.98 -3.34
C GLN A 274 16.38 -7.29 -2.14
N LYS A 275 15.94 -6.03 -2.30
CA LYS A 275 15.27 -5.29 -1.21
C LYS A 275 13.92 -5.92 -0.85
N LEU A 276 13.19 -6.42 -1.84
CA LEU A 276 11.95 -7.16 -1.60
C LEU A 276 12.24 -8.43 -0.80
N MET A 277 13.29 -9.17 -1.13
CA MET A 277 13.72 -10.36 -0.38
C MET A 277 14.12 -10.00 1.07
N GLU A 278 14.87 -8.93 1.28
CA GLU A 278 15.21 -8.41 2.62
C GLU A 278 13.94 -8.05 3.43
N CYS A 279 12.92 -7.49 2.79
CA CYS A 279 11.62 -7.23 3.44
C CYS A 279 10.90 -8.53 3.83
N ILE A 280 10.95 -9.56 2.98
CA ILE A 280 10.35 -10.88 3.26
C ILE A 280 11.07 -11.58 4.41
N GLU A 281 12.40 -11.51 4.44
CA GLU A 281 13.20 -12.03 5.55
C GLU A 281 12.88 -11.30 6.86
N THR A 282 12.83 -9.97 6.81
CA THR A 282 12.42 -9.14 7.96
C THR A 282 11.02 -9.50 8.44
N PHE A 283 10.08 -9.74 7.53
CA PHE A 283 8.75 -10.23 7.86
C PHE A 283 8.80 -11.58 8.57
N ASN A 284 9.57 -12.56 8.06
CA ASN A 284 9.67 -13.88 8.68
C ASN A 284 10.25 -13.80 10.10
N VAL A 285 11.27 -12.96 10.31
CA VAL A 285 11.84 -12.68 11.64
C VAL A 285 10.77 -12.08 12.56
N ASN A 286 10.02 -11.10 12.10
CA ASN A 286 8.96 -10.48 12.89
C ASN A 286 7.81 -11.46 13.19
N LEU A 287 7.43 -12.30 12.22
CA LEU A 287 6.44 -13.36 12.41
C LEU A 287 6.90 -14.34 13.49
N MET A 288 8.16 -14.77 13.47
CA MET A 288 8.73 -15.63 14.51
C MET A 288 8.69 -14.97 15.89
N LYS A 289 9.01 -13.67 15.99
CA LYS A 289 8.97 -12.92 17.25
C LYS A 289 7.56 -12.78 17.80
N VAL A 290 6.58 -12.52 16.94
CA VAL A 290 5.18 -12.30 17.34
C VAL A 290 4.43 -13.62 17.57
N ASP A 291 4.57 -14.60 16.67
CA ASP A 291 3.89 -15.91 16.76
C ASP A 291 4.74 -17.06 16.21
N GLN A 292 5.50 -17.70 17.10
CA GLN A 292 6.38 -18.83 16.78
C GLN A 292 5.65 -20.03 16.19
N ILE A 293 4.37 -20.24 16.53
CA ILE A 293 3.61 -21.42 16.11
C ILE A 293 3.23 -21.29 14.63
N ILE A 294 2.73 -20.12 14.22
CA ILE A 294 2.44 -19.84 12.81
C ILE A 294 3.72 -19.94 11.99
N HIS A 295 4.80 -19.31 12.47
CA HIS A 295 6.10 -19.39 11.81
C HIS A 295 6.57 -20.84 11.64
N TYR A 296 6.58 -21.64 12.71
CA TYR A 296 6.97 -23.05 12.65
C TYR A 296 6.08 -23.87 11.72
N ASN A 297 4.77 -23.66 11.77
CA ASN A 297 3.83 -24.37 10.92
C ASN A 297 4.11 -24.09 9.44
N LEU A 298 4.18 -22.83 9.02
CA LEU A 298 4.38 -22.46 7.63
C LEU A 298 5.78 -22.87 7.13
N ILE A 299 6.83 -22.49 7.87
CA ILE A 299 8.21 -22.60 7.37
C ILE A 299 8.79 -24.00 7.58
N SER A 300 8.54 -24.63 8.73
CA SER A 300 9.22 -25.88 9.09
C SER A 300 8.36 -27.12 8.85
N LYS A 301 7.08 -27.08 9.25
CA LYS A 301 6.17 -28.23 9.11
C LYS A 301 5.68 -28.36 7.66
N VAL A 302 5.12 -27.28 7.12
CA VAL A 302 4.54 -27.26 5.77
C VAL A 302 5.60 -26.99 4.70
N LYS A 303 6.72 -26.35 5.07
CA LYS A 303 7.80 -25.95 4.15
C LYS A 303 7.30 -25.01 3.04
N LEU A 304 6.39 -24.12 3.40
CA LEU A 304 5.86 -23.10 2.50
C LEU A 304 6.76 -21.87 2.50
N GLU A 305 7.37 -21.59 1.36
CA GLU A 305 8.20 -20.39 1.19
C GLU A 305 7.33 -19.13 1.18
N SER A 306 7.67 -18.15 2.02
CA SER A 306 6.87 -16.92 2.18
C SER A 306 6.69 -16.16 0.87
N GLN A 307 7.70 -16.17 0.00
CA GLN A 307 7.71 -15.48 -1.30
C GLN A 307 6.57 -15.90 -2.24
N LEU A 308 6.06 -17.13 -2.12
CA LEU A 308 5.00 -17.66 -3.00
C LEU A 308 3.66 -16.94 -2.83
N TRP A 309 3.42 -16.33 -1.67
CA TRP A 309 2.14 -15.68 -1.35
C TRP A 309 2.31 -14.22 -0.93
N ILE A 310 3.37 -13.87 -0.18
CA ILE A 310 3.51 -12.54 0.43
C ILE A 310 3.87 -11.43 -0.56
N ILE A 311 4.49 -11.76 -1.70
CA ILE A 311 4.87 -10.76 -2.71
C ILE A 311 3.63 -9.96 -3.16
N ARG A 312 2.49 -10.63 -3.33
CA ARG A 312 1.24 -9.98 -3.70
C ARG A 312 0.74 -9.05 -2.60
N TYR A 313 0.81 -9.49 -1.34
CA TYR A 313 0.38 -8.72 -0.17
C TYR A 313 1.17 -7.41 -0.04
N PHE A 314 2.49 -7.48 -0.22
CA PHE A 314 3.36 -6.30 -0.19
C PHE A 314 3.13 -5.38 -1.38
N ARG A 315 3.09 -5.93 -2.59
CA ARG A 315 2.93 -5.12 -3.80
C ARG A 315 1.56 -4.44 -3.84
N LEU A 316 0.49 -5.15 -3.50
CA LEU A 316 -0.88 -4.62 -3.52
C LEU A 316 -1.32 -4.02 -2.18
N LEU A 317 -0.45 -3.96 -1.17
CA LEU A 317 -0.74 -3.31 0.11
C LEU A 317 -2.04 -3.82 0.76
N LEU A 318 -2.21 -5.14 0.74
CA LEU A 318 -3.39 -5.87 1.23
C LEU A 318 -4.71 -5.59 0.49
N LEU A 319 -4.67 -4.96 -0.68
CA LEU A 319 -5.86 -4.61 -1.47
C LEU A 319 -6.69 -5.84 -1.86
N ARG A 320 -6.06 -7.00 -2.13
CA ARG A 320 -6.77 -8.24 -2.48
C ARG A 320 -7.05 -9.14 -1.29
N GLU A 321 -6.41 -8.85 -0.16
CA GLU A 321 -6.38 -9.69 1.03
C GLU A 321 -7.40 -9.28 2.08
N LEU A 322 -7.95 -8.06 1.99
CA LEU A 322 -8.96 -7.52 2.91
C LEU A 322 -10.39 -7.67 2.38
N GLY A 323 -10.61 -8.60 1.45
CA GLY A 323 -11.93 -8.95 0.93
C GLY A 323 -12.13 -8.50 -0.52
N ASN A 324 -13.26 -8.94 -1.10
CA ASN A 324 -13.65 -8.56 -2.45
C ASN A 324 -14.44 -7.24 -2.47
N ASP A 325 -14.95 -6.79 -1.32
CA ASP A 325 -15.50 -5.44 -1.20
C ASP A 325 -14.36 -4.43 -1.09
N LEU A 326 -14.43 -3.37 -1.89
CA LEU A 326 -13.47 -2.27 -1.81
C LEU A 326 -13.74 -1.38 -0.58
N GLU A 327 -14.85 -1.60 0.14
CA GLU A 327 -15.21 -0.82 1.33
C GLU A 327 -14.25 -1.10 2.50
N THR A 328 -14.02 -2.37 2.82
CA THR A 328 -13.08 -2.79 3.87
C THR A 328 -11.68 -2.30 3.56
N VAL A 329 -11.28 -2.39 2.28
CA VAL A 329 -9.99 -1.87 1.80
C VAL A 329 -9.91 -0.35 1.96
N SER A 330 -10.93 0.40 1.54
CA SER A 330 -10.98 1.87 1.71
C SER A 330 -10.88 2.28 3.17
N LEU A 331 -11.56 1.59 4.09
CA LEU A 331 -11.48 1.85 5.52
C LEU A 331 -10.08 1.60 6.08
N PHE A 332 -9.40 0.54 5.60
CA PHE A 332 -8.01 0.29 5.99
C PHE A 332 -7.07 1.37 5.45
N TRP A 333 -7.29 1.81 4.20
CA TRP A 333 -6.52 2.88 3.57
C TRP A 333 -6.74 4.24 4.24
N ASP A 334 -7.95 4.54 4.72
CA ASP A 334 -8.23 5.73 5.53
C ASP A 334 -7.26 5.82 6.73
N LYS A 335 -7.01 4.68 7.39
CA LYS A 335 -6.06 4.59 8.51
C LYS A 335 -4.60 4.65 8.06
N LEU A 336 -4.25 4.01 6.94
CA LEU A 336 -2.90 4.11 6.39
C LEU A 336 -2.53 5.56 6.06
N VAL A 337 -3.46 6.30 5.44
CA VAL A 337 -3.29 7.72 5.14
C VAL A 337 -3.17 8.56 6.42
N ALA A 338 -3.96 8.26 7.45
CA ALA A 338 -3.87 8.94 8.76
C ALA A 338 -2.50 8.82 9.43
N VAL A 339 -1.91 7.62 9.40
CA VAL A 339 -0.60 7.37 10.03
C VAL A 339 0.57 7.69 9.13
N GLN A 340 0.36 7.97 7.84
CA GLN A 340 1.44 8.30 6.92
C GLN A 340 2.03 9.67 7.26
N ALA A 341 3.04 9.65 8.13
CA ALA A 341 3.91 10.76 8.50
C ALA A 341 5.35 10.44 8.06
N ALA A 342 6.23 11.44 8.06
CA ALA A 342 7.59 11.30 7.51
C ALA A 342 8.45 10.24 8.22
N ASP A 343 8.11 9.86 9.44
CA ASP A 343 8.81 8.91 10.31
C ASP A 343 8.21 7.49 10.28
N VAL A 344 7.07 7.29 9.61
CA VAL A 344 6.39 5.99 9.57
C VAL A 344 6.90 5.14 8.40
N ASN A 345 7.48 3.99 8.72
CA ASN A 345 7.87 2.97 7.75
C ASN A 345 6.64 2.16 7.35
N THR A 346 5.99 2.57 6.25
CA THR A 346 4.81 1.90 5.70
C THR A 346 5.05 0.43 5.34
N PRO A 347 6.17 0.01 4.70
CA PRO A 347 6.48 -1.40 4.46
C PRO A 347 6.43 -2.28 5.72
N LEU A 348 7.00 -1.81 6.83
CA LEU A 348 6.96 -2.52 8.10
C LEU A 348 5.56 -2.54 8.71
N LEU A 349 4.82 -1.44 8.60
CA LEU A 349 3.42 -1.38 9.04
C LEU A 349 2.55 -2.41 8.31
N ILE A 350 2.71 -2.52 6.98
CA ILE A 350 2.04 -3.55 6.17
C ILE A 350 2.47 -4.93 6.65
N SER A 351 3.76 -5.18 6.89
CA SER A 351 4.27 -6.47 7.42
C SER A 351 3.58 -6.87 8.74
N PHE A 352 3.42 -5.94 9.68
CA PHE A 352 2.64 -6.22 10.90
C PHE A 352 1.15 -6.43 10.62
N GLY A 353 0.57 -5.74 9.64
CA GLY A 353 -0.78 -6.02 9.15
C GLY A 353 -0.97 -7.47 8.70
N ILE A 354 -0.02 -7.99 7.93
CA ILE A 354 0.00 -9.39 7.50
C ILE A 354 0.07 -10.32 8.70
N ILE A 355 0.97 -10.08 9.65
CA ILE A 355 1.11 -10.91 10.86
C ILE A 355 -0.20 -10.95 11.65
N VAL A 356 -0.86 -9.81 11.86
CA VAL A 356 -2.13 -9.76 12.59
C VAL A 356 -3.24 -10.52 11.83
N LEU A 357 -3.30 -10.42 10.50
CA LEU A 357 -4.22 -11.22 9.69
C LEU A 357 -3.95 -12.72 9.84
N LEU A 358 -2.69 -13.14 9.81
CA LEU A 358 -2.30 -14.54 10.02
C LEU A 358 -2.73 -15.07 11.38
N ILE A 359 -2.56 -14.27 12.45
CA ILE A 359 -3.02 -14.66 13.79
C ILE A 359 -4.54 -14.86 13.81
N LYS A 360 -5.29 -14.02 13.10
CA LYS A 360 -6.74 -14.14 13.04
C LYS A 360 -7.21 -15.43 12.34
N MET A 361 -6.47 -15.92 11.35
CA MET A 361 -6.77 -17.18 10.63
C MET A 361 -5.98 -18.39 11.16
N LYS A 362 -5.27 -18.25 12.29
CA LYS A 362 -4.36 -19.26 12.83
C LYS A 362 -5.02 -20.62 13.06
N GLY A 363 -6.26 -20.63 13.55
CA GLY A 363 -6.99 -21.85 13.89
C GLY A 363 -7.15 -22.82 12.72
N ASP A 364 -7.39 -22.27 11.53
CA ASP A 364 -7.49 -23.02 10.28
C ASP A 364 -6.09 -23.32 9.74
N LEU A 365 -5.20 -22.32 9.74
CA LEU A 365 -3.87 -22.40 9.13
C LEU A 365 -3.01 -23.54 9.70
N ILE A 366 -3.10 -23.80 11.01
CA ILE A 366 -2.28 -24.85 11.66
C ILE A 366 -2.71 -26.27 11.24
N ARG A 367 -3.97 -26.43 10.82
CA ARG A 367 -4.57 -27.71 10.42
C ARG A 367 -4.29 -28.07 8.97
N CYS A 368 -4.09 -27.05 8.14
CA CYS A 368 -3.86 -27.18 6.71
C CYS A 368 -2.56 -27.93 6.38
N ASP A 369 -2.58 -28.61 5.22
CA ASP A 369 -1.37 -29.06 4.52
C ASP A 369 -0.80 -27.96 3.61
N PHE A 370 0.21 -28.28 2.77
CA PHE A 370 0.83 -27.32 1.86
C PHE A 370 -0.16 -26.65 0.89
N SER A 371 -0.98 -27.46 0.22
CA SER A 371 -1.89 -26.96 -0.82
C SER A 371 -3.02 -26.14 -0.19
N GLU A 372 -3.54 -26.61 0.94
CA GLU A 372 -4.58 -25.90 1.70
C GLU A 372 -4.06 -24.59 2.29
N SER A 373 -2.85 -24.59 2.89
CA SER A 373 -2.22 -23.38 3.43
C SER A 373 -1.99 -22.35 2.33
N LEU A 374 -1.41 -22.77 1.19
CA LEU A 374 -1.18 -21.87 0.06
C LEU A 374 -2.51 -21.34 -0.50
N GLY A 375 -3.51 -22.21 -0.68
CA GLY A 375 -4.84 -21.80 -1.14
C GLY A 375 -5.49 -20.76 -0.22
N MET A 376 -5.41 -20.97 1.09
CA MET A 376 -5.96 -20.04 2.09
C MET A 376 -5.19 -18.71 2.16
N LEU A 377 -3.87 -18.73 1.98
CA LEU A 377 -3.06 -17.50 1.91
C LEU A 377 -3.26 -16.75 0.58
N LEU A 378 -3.53 -17.45 -0.53
CA LEU A 378 -3.86 -16.76 -1.78
C LEU A 378 -5.29 -16.22 -1.80
N HIS A 379 -6.18 -16.79 -0.99
CA HIS A 379 -7.58 -16.37 -0.86
C HIS A 379 -8.04 -16.37 0.60
N PRO A 380 -7.61 -15.38 1.41
CA PRO A 380 -8.01 -15.29 2.81
C PRO A 380 -9.54 -15.23 2.95
N PRO A 381 -10.15 -16.03 3.85
CA PRO A 381 -11.59 -16.09 4.00
C PRO A 381 -12.14 -14.89 4.78
N ILE A 382 -11.89 -13.67 4.31
CA ILE A 382 -12.24 -12.42 5.01
C ILE A 382 -13.73 -12.33 5.30
N ASN A 383 -14.58 -12.75 4.36
CA ASN A 383 -16.03 -12.78 4.58
C ASN A 383 -16.42 -13.64 5.79
N THR A 384 -15.68 -14.73 6.06
CA THR A 384 -15.86 -15.55 7.27
C THR A 384 -15.33 -14.81 8.50
N LEU A 385 -14.18 -14.14 8.38
CA LEU A 385 -13.59 -13.33 9.47
C LEU A 385 -14.43 -12.10 9.84
N LEU A 386 -15.30 -11.65 8.94
CA LEU A 386 -16.26 -10.55 9.12
C LEU A 386 -17.63 -11.01 9.67
N LYS A 387 -17.94 -12.31 9.74
CA LYS A 387 -19.28 -12.78 10.16
C LYS A 387 -19.73 -12.23 11.52
N ASP A 388 -18.77 -12.00 12.41
CA ASP A 388 -19.03 -11.54 13.78
C ASP A 388 -18.83 -10.02 13.97
N SER A 389 -18.52 -9.26 12.90
CA SER A 389 -18.14 -7.84 13.02
C SER A 389 -18.40 -7.03 11.76
N THR A 390 -18.77 -5.75 11.90
CA THR A 390 -18.86 -4.84 10.76
C THR A 390 -17.47 -4.59 10.15
N PRO A 391 -17.36 -4.29 8.84
CA PRO A 391 -16.08 -3.95 8.20
C PRO A 391 -15.28 -2.90 8.97
N GLU A 392 -15.95 -1.85 9.46
CA GLU A 392 -15.29 -0.80 10.25
C GLU A 392 -14.74 -1.29 11.58
N LYS A 393 -15.49 -2.10 12.34
CA LYS A 393 -15.01 -2.65 13.62
C LYS A 393 -13.86 -3.62 13.39
N PHE A 394 -13.94 -4.43 12.35
CA PHE A 394 -12.86 -5.31 11.93
C PHE A 394 -11.58 -4.53 11.62
N VAL A 395 -11.67 -3.51 10.76
CA VAL A 395 -10.52 -2.66 10.41
C VAL A 395 -9.99 -1.91 11.63
N GLN A 396 -10.85 -1.44 12.53
CA GLN A 396 -10.43 -0.81 13.78
C GLN A 396 -9.59 -1.75 14.65
N GLU A 397 -10.08 -2.96 14.88
CA GLU A 397 -9.40 -3.95 15.70
C GLU A 397 -8.08 -4.39 15.07
N LEU A 398 -8.10 -4.67 13.75
CA LEU A 398 -6.92 -5.00 12.97
C LEU A 398 -5.86 -3.91 13.11
N PHE A 399 -6.21 -2.66 12.79
CA PHE A 399 -5.26 -1.56 12.77
C PHE A 399 -4.76 -1.17 14.18
N ALA A 400 -5.60 -1.26 15.21
CA ALA A 400 -5.18 -1.04 16.59
C ALA A 400 -4.10 -2.05 17.02
N ASN A 401 -4.22 -3.31 16.60
CA ASN A 401 -3.19 -4.32 16.88
C ASN A 401 -1.91 -4.10 16.05
N ILE A 402 -2.04 -3.67 14.79
CA ILE A 402 -0.90 -3.26 13.96
C ILE A 402 -0.11 -2.14 14.64
N MET A 403 -0.78 -1.09 15.10
CA MET A 403 -0.13 0.05 15.75
C MET A 403 0.54 -0.34 17.07
N LYS A 404 -0.06 -1.25 17.85
CA LYS A 404 0.58 -1.79 19.06
C LYS A 404 1.90 -2.49 18.75
N LEU A 405 1.91 -3.37 17.74
CA LEU A 405 3.13 -4.06 17.29
C LEU A 405 4.16 -3.06 16.76
N TYR A 406 3.73 -2.15 15.87
CA TYR A 406 4.61 -1.15 15.27
C TYR A 406 5.27 -0.23 16.32
N SER A 407 4.53 0.17 17.36
CA SER A 407 5.05 1.00 18.47
C SER A 407 6.07 0.30 19.37
N ARG A 408 6.24 -1.01 19.22
CA ARG A 408 7.18 -1.87 19.98
C ARG A 408 8.05 -2.70 19.05
N LYS A 409 8.24 -2.27 17.80
CA LYS A 409 8.98 -2.99 16.75
C LYS A 409 10.43 -3.34 17.12
N ASP A 410 11.04 -2.57 18.02
CA ASP A 410 12.43 -2.75 18.44
C ASP A 410 12.59 -3.59 19.72
N ASP A 411 11.48 -4.04 20.33
CA ASP A 411 11.49 -4.85 21.56
C ASP A 411 10.87 -6.23 21.31
N ASP A 412 11.73 -7.22 21.09
CA ASP A 412 11.37 -8.60 20.78
C ASP A 412 10.46 -9.22 21.85
N PHE A 413 10.72 -8.92 23.13
CA PHE A 413 9.91 -9.45 24.22
C PHE A 413 8.51 -8.84 24.20
N LYS A 414 8.40 -7.54 23.93
CA LYS A 414 7.09 -6.87 23.78
C LYS A 414 6.33 -7.34 22.55
N LEU A 415 7.00 -7.59 21.43
CA LEU A 415 6.37 -8.17 20.24
C LEU A 415 5.73 -9.54 20.56
N TYR A 416 6.47 -10.39 21.27
CA TYR A 416 5.97 -11.68 21.73
C TYR A 416 4.78 -11.54 22.69
N GLU A 417 4.87 -10.67 23.71
CA GLU A 417 3.77 -10.43 24.66
C GLU A 417 2.50 -9.93 23.95
N ILE A 418 2.64 -9.03 22.98
CA ILE A 418 1.52 -8.51 22.19
C ILE A 418 0.92 -9.62 21.31
N GLY A 419 1.77 -10.41 20.64
CA GLY A 419 1.33 -11.55 19.83
C GLY A 419 0.53 -12.57 20.65
N LEU A 420 1.01 -12.93 21.84
CA LEU A 420 0.26 -13.78 22.78
C LEU A 420 -1.10 -13.20 23.16
N LYS A 421 -1.19 -11.89 23.41
CA LYS A 421 -2.45 -11.22 23.74
C LYS A 421 -3.45 -11.22 22.58
N ILE A 422 -2.97 -11.05 21.34
CA ILE A 422 -3.80 -11.10 20.11
C ILE A 422 -4.24 -12.55 19.82
N ASN A 423 -3.39 -13.53 20.15
CA ASN A 423 -3.65 -14.94 19.89
C ASN A 423 -4.55 -15.62 20.94
N ASN A 424 -4.38 -15.32 22.23
CA ASN A 424 -5.51 -15.33 23.18
C ASN A 424 -6.57 -14.33 22.64
N LYS A 425 -7.69 -13.95 23.23
CA LYS A 425 -8.71 -13.17 22.50
C LYS A 425 -9.30 -13.87 21.24
N TRP A 426 -8.58 -14.07 20.14
CA TRP A 426 -9.11 -14.67 18.90
C TRP A 426 -9.05 -16.20 18.85
N ASN A 427 -8.02 -16.83 19.42
CA ASN A 427 -7.81 -18.28 19.34
C ASN A 427 -7.80 -18.98 20.71
N ASN A 428 -8.62 -18.52 21.66
CA ASN A 428 -8.67 -19.04 23.04
C ASN A 428 -8.91 -20.56 23.13
N ASN A 429 -9.57 -21.15 22.13
CA ASN A 429 -9.95 -22.56 22.13
C ASN A 429 -8.87 -23.49 21.52
N LEU A 430 -7.77 -22.95 20.99
CA LEU A 430 -6.67 -23.76 20.45
C LEU A 430 -5.78 -24.26 21.59
N ARG A 431 -6.10 -25.44 22.14
CA ARG A 431 -5.18 -26.19 23.02
C ARG A 431 -4.11 -26.85 22.16
N ILE A 432 -2.96 -26.20 22.03
CA ILE A 432 -1.80 -26.77 21.34
C ILE A 432 -1.07 -27.68 22.33
N VAL A 433 -1.40 -28.97 22.30
CA VAL A 433 -0.61 -30.00 23.00
C VAL A 433 0.64 -30.24 22.17
N MET A 434 1.77 -29.64 22.57
CA MET A 434 3.07 -30.06 22.05
C MET A 434 3.40 -31.41 22.68
N SER A 435 3.01 -32.51 22.04
CA SER A 435 3.52 -33.83 22.40
C SER A 435 5.04 -33.82 22.11
N PRO A 436 5.91 -34.01 23.11
CA PRO A 436 7.32 -34.24 22.84
C PRO A 436 7.39 -35.50 21.98
N GLN A 437 8.00 -35.41 20.80
CA GLN A 437 8.34 -36.61 20.04
C GLN A 437 9.12 -37.53 20.98
N LYS A 438 8.56 -38.70 21.28
CA LYS A 438 9.27 -39.77 21.98
C LYS A 438 10.50 -40.08 21.15
N GLN A 439 11.67 -39.70 21.64
CA GLN A 439 12.91 -40.31 21.19
C GLN A 439 12.79 -41.79 21.54
N GLU A 440 12.63 -42.63 20.52
CA GLU A 440 12.76 -44.07 20.67
C GLU A 440 14.15 -44.35 21.24
N ARG A 441 14.18 -44.92 22.45
CA ARG A 441 15.44 -45.42 23.03
C ARG A 441 15.90 -46.60 22.17
N PRO A 442 17.17 -46.66 21.75
CA PRO A 442 17.69 -47.86 21.14
C PRO A 442 17.78 -48.99 22.19
N PRO A 443 17.64 -50.25 21.80
CA PRO A 443 17.62 -51.37 22.72
C PRO A 443 19.02 -51.60 23.31
N SER A 444 19.05 -51.86 24.62
CA SER A 444 20.23 -52.26 25.36
C SER A 444 20.63 -53.70 25.02
N GLY A 445 21.80 -53.87 24.41
CA GLY A 445 22.46 -55.16 24.20
C GLY A 445 23.97 -54.98 24.11
N ALA A 446 24.70 -55.67 25.00
CA ALA A 446 26.11 -55.49 25.30
C ALA A 446 27.09 -56.00 24.22
N ARG A 447 28.27 -55.35 24.11
CA ARG A 447 29.61 -55.94 24.37
C ARG A 447 30.76 -54.99 24.03
N ASP A 448 31.78 -55.02 24.88
CA ASP A 448 33.10 -54.42 24.72
C ASP A 448 33.80 -54.82 23.42
N SER A 449 34.43 -53.87 22.75
CA SER A 449 35.81 -53.98 22.26
C SER A 449 36.36 -52.59 21.92
N THR A 450 37.53 -52.31 22.50
CA THR A 450 38.41 -51.19 22.21
C THR A 450 38.94 -51.25 20.77
N GLU A 451 38.73 -50.20 19.98
CA GLU A 451 39.64 -49.85 18.89
C GLU A 451 39.57 -48.34 18.60
N THR A 452 40.74 -47.71 18.67
CA THR A 452 41.00 -46.32 18.29
C THR A 452 41.12 -46.25 16.77
N LEU A 453 40.54 -45.21 16.13
CA LEU A 453 41.15 -44.41 15.04
C LEU A 453 40.12 -43.46 14.37
N ASN A 454 40.57 -42.21 14.23
CA ASN A 454 40.28 -41.20 13.21
C ASN A 454 38.89 -40.56 13.09
N ALA A 455 38.88 -39.25 13.37
CA ALA A 455 37.86 -38.30 12.95
C ALA A 455 37.81 -38.15 11.42
N PRO A 456 36.62 -37.86 10.88
CA PRO A 456 36.52 -36.83 9.86
C PRO A 456 35.50 -35.75 10.24
N GLU A 457 35.90 -34.50 10.03
CA GLU A 457 35.04 -33.33 10.04
C GLU A 457 33.85 -33.54 9.08
N LYS A 458 32.63 -33.50 9.62
CA LYS A 458 31.40 -33.25 8.85
C LYS A 458 30.67 -32.08 9.47
N GLY A 459 30.48 -31.03 8.67
CA GLY A 459 29.76 -29.83 9.06
C GLY A 459 28.33 -30.15 9.51
N LEU A 460 27.95 -29.61 10.66
CA LEU A 460 26.58 -29.70 11.18
C LEU A 460 25.60 -29.07 10.18
N SER A 461 24.51 -29.81 9.91
CA SER A 461 23.35 -29.30 9.17
C SER A 461 22.80 -28.03 9.84
N ASN A 462 22.27 -27.09 9.05
CA ASN A 462 21.60 -25.89 9.58
C ASN A 462 20.48 -26.22 10.58
N THR A 463 19.87 -27.41 10.48
CA THR A 463 18.89 -27.92 11.45
C THR A 463 19.51 -28.20 12.81
N ASP A 464 20.73 -28.72 12.85
CA ASP A 464 21.42 -29.06 14.09
C ASP A 464 21.99 -27.82 14.75
N LYS A 465 22.42 -26.84 13.94
CA LYS A 465 22.78 -25.50 14.43
C LYS A 465 21.58 -24.80 15.06
N MET A 466 20.41 -24.84 14.42
CA MET A 466 19.17 -24.25 14.97
C MET A 466 18.66 -24.99 16.21
N ALA A 467 18.74 -26.32 16.25
CA ALA A 467 18.40 -27.12 17.43
C ALA A 467 19.36 -26.82 18.60
N PHE A 468 20.65 -26.65 18.31
CA PHE A 468 21.67 -26.26 19.28
C PHE A 468 21.46 -24.83 19.79
N GLU A 469 21.11 -23.87 18.92
CA GLU A 469 20.78 -22.50 19.33
C GLU A 469 19.50 -22.45 20.17
N LYS A 470 18.47 -23.22 19.80
CA LYS A 470 17.25 -23.38 20.60
C LYS A 470 17.55 -23.93 22.00
N PHE A 471 18.37 -24.97 22.08
CA PHE A 471 18.80 -25.55 23.36
C PHE A 471 19.61 -24.54 24.19
N LYS A 472 20.54 -23.81 23.57
CA LYS A 472 21.35 -22.79 24.24
C LYS A 472 20.50 -21.63 24.75
N PHE A 473 19.46 -21.25 24.02
CA PHE A 473 18.49 -20.23 24.42
C PHE A 473 17.60 -20.69 25.58
N GLU A 474 17.10 -21.93 25.56
CA GLU A 474 16.36 -22.52 26.68
C GLU A 474 17.20 -22.58 27.97
N GLN A 475 18.48 -22.93 27.87
CA GLN A 475 19.38 -22.95 29.03
C GLN A 475 19.64 -21.55 29.59
N ARG A 476 19.72 -20.52 28.74
CA ARG A 476 19.83 -19.11 29.19
C ARG A 476 18.56 -18.63 29.89
N LEU A 477 17.38 -19.02 29.39
CA LEU A 477 16.10 -18.72 30.03
C LEU A 477 15.97 -19.41 31.39
N LYS A 478 16.33 -20.70 31.48
CA LYS A 478 16.33 -21.43 32.76
C LYS A 478 17.29 -20.80 33.77
N LYS A 479 18.48 -20.40 33.33
CA LYS A 479 19.46 -19.71 34.20
C LYS A 479 18.94 -18.35 34.68
N ARG A 480 18.33 -17.54 33.82
CA ARG A 480 17.69 -16.27 34.23
C ARG A 480 16.52 -16.47 35.20
N VAL A 481 15.69 -17.49 34.99
CA VAL A 481 14.57 -17.81 35.90
C VAL A 481 15.11 -18.25 37.26
N GLN A 482 16.21 -19.02 37.30
CA GLN A 482 16.89 -19.39 38.55
C GLN A 482 17.52 -18.18 39.24
N GLU A 483 18.16 -17.27 38.51
CA GLU A 483 18.75 -16.05 39.07
C GLU A 483 17.70 -15.08 39.64
N ILE A 484 16.50 -15.04 39.04
CA ILE A 484 15.37 -14.23 39.53
C ILE A 484 14.75 -14.87 40.77
N THR A 485 14.61 -16.20 40.80
CA THR A 485 14.05 -16.91 41.96
C THR A 485 15.01 -16.99 43.15
N SER A 486 16.32 -16.92 42.93
CA SER A 486 17.32 -16.83 44.01
C SER A 486 17.46 -15.43 44.61
N LYS A 487 17.01 -14.37 43.92
CA LYS A 487 17.03 -12.98 44.42
C LYS A 487 15.76 -12.56 45.17
N SER A 488 14.76 -13.44 45.23
CA SER A 488 13.47 -13.19 45.89
C SER A 488 13.27 -14.04 47.16
N LYS A 489 14.35 -14.53 47.76
CA LYS A 489 14.38 -15.19 49.08
C LYS A 489 15.29 -14.45 50.03
#